data_AF-A0A183NG12-F1
#
_entry.id   AF-A0A183NG12-F1
#
_cell.length_a   1.000
_cell.length_b   1.000
_cell.length_c   1.000
_cell.angle_alpha   90.00
_cell.angle_beta   90.00
_cell.angle_gamma   90.00
#
_symmetry.space_group_name_H-M   'P 1'
#
loop_
_entity.id
_entity.type
_entity.pdbx_description
1 polymer ?
#
loop_
_entity_poly.entity_id
_entity_poly.type
_entity_poly.pdbx_seq_one_letter_code
_entity_poly.pdbx_strand_id
1 'polypeptide(L)'
;MHGLMACLHLVSYSKPNLVRPYVGFLMDLVHKICLSVPGTLTGTGQAENQMKPTNTQFLYHLINVVEIVLTEIASNLSESDSPPMEEAMFAGVPRTNFFQLQNDLLQFVQRQGRLVVDSALSCLAVLVNQVLKDQTQVICCFTQFYGLLTDLSLELREALSTKISTSARISSKTRPSILRALYTVGLICKYFTLDYSFHRNKKSGMSNSNLLDEVVDILMLFAEYASVRIHVQSSTTFSNPSSSTNDLNNDGVNPSHMKSDMIDPDLCRKAITGLGFLLFRHDQLFCTGSVQLFLTRFLSTVQNSLTNNHPTDGSSFFEIQCIILDNLTHYLLQKERKATADNRLWATRSKRESLKELTDQITGHSSAVAQTYLPIVLKYCILTPSISVRSSALSLISTILRQGLIHPSHVLSSLICLQTDSDPSIRSRASVCLTEAEQKIPGFAAVSLF
;
A
#
# COMPACT_ATOMS: atom_id res chain seq x y z
N MET A 1 2.89 25.26 15.28
CA MET A 1 3.23 23.91 15.79
C MET A 1 3.51 22.90 14.68
N HIS A 2 2.58 22.63 13.74
CA HIS A 2 2.83 21.70 12.61
C HIS A 2 4.10 22.03 11.80
N GLY A 3 4.25 23.28 11.33
CA GLY A 3 5.42 23.68 10.54
C GLY A 3 6.75 23.52 11.28
N LEU A 4 6.78 23.77 12.59
CA LEU A 4 7.98 23.55 13.41
C LEU A 4 8.36 22.06 13.48
N MET A 5 7.37 21.18 13.64
CA MET A 5 7.60 19.73 13.66
C MET A 5 8.06 19.21 12.30
N ALA A 6 7.54 19.77 11.19
CA ALA A 6 8.01 19.47 9.84
C ALA A 6 9.47 19.91 9.61
N CYS A 7 9.84 21.11 10.10
CA CYS A 7 11.23 21.57 10.08
C CYS A 7 12.14 20.65 10.91
N LEU A 8 11.70 20.25 12.10
CA LEU A 8 12.44 19.31 12.94
C LEU A 8 12.63 17.97 12.24
N HIS A 9 11.59 17.46 11.56
CA HIS A 9 11.68 16.25 10.74
C HIS A 9 12.76 16.35 9.64
N LEU A 10 12.83 17.48 8.94
CA LEU A 10 13.86 17.71 7.92
C LEU A 10 15.28 17.79 8.53
N VAL A 11 15.41 18.45 9.69
CA VAL A 11 16.70 18.55 10.41
C VAL A 11 17.14 17.16 10.89
N SER A 12 16.24 16.36 11.46
CA SER A 12 16.52 15.00 11.91
C SER A 12 17.03 14.12 10.78
N TYR A 13 16.46 14.24 9.57
CA TYR A 13 16.91 13.48 8.40
C TYR A 13 18.36 13.78 8.01
N SER A 14 18.80 15.03 8.20
CA SER A 14 20.15 15.47 7.81
C SER A 14 21.19 15.29 8.91
N LYS A 15 20.80 15.53 10.17
CA LYS A 15 21.67 15.51 11.34
C LYS A 15 20.94 14.90 12.56
N PRO A 16 20.73 13.57 12.58
CA PRO A 16 19.97 12.90 13.65
C PRO A 16 20.60 13.10 15.05
N ASN A 17 21.93 13.20 15.11
CA ASN A 17 22.68 13.39 16.35
C ASN A 17 22.35 14.69 17.11
N LEU A 18 21.84 15.73 16.44
CA LEU A 18 21.39 16.96 17.11
C LEU A 18 20.08 16.77 17.89
N VAL A 19 19.25 15.82 17.46
CA VAL A 19 17.92 15.56 18.04
C VAL A 19 17.97 14.40 19.03
N ARG A 20 18.97 13.52 18.92
CA ARG A 20 19.19 12.36 19.79
C ARG A 20 19.05 12.65 21.30
N PRO A 21 19.61 13.73 21.88
CA PRO A 21 19.46 14.00 23.31
C PRO A 21 18.02 14.23 23.76
N TYR A 22 17.11 14.58 22.85
CA TYR A 22 15.72 14.90 23.14
C TYR A 22 14.76 13.73 22.89
N VAL A 23 15.26 12.53 22.55
CA VAL A 23 14.42 11.39 22.18
C VAL A 23 13.44 11.00 23.29
N GLY A 24 13.86 11.03 24.55
CA GLY A 24 12.97 10.75 25.69
C GLY A 24 11.79 11.72 25.77
N PHE A 25 12.03 13.02 25.60
CA PHE A 25 10.98 14.04 25.56
C PHE A 25 10.01 13.82 24.39
N LEU A 26 10.53 13.45 23.22
CA LEU A 26 9.71 13.17 22.04
C LEU A 26 8.83 11.94 22.26
N MET A 27 9.36 10.87 22.88
CA MET A 27 8.60 9.69 23.26
C MET A 27 7.51 10.02 24.30
N ASP A 28 7.80 10.85 25.28
CA ASP A 28 6.80 11.31 26.26
C ASP A 28 5.69 12.14 25.58
N LEU A 29 6.04 12.93 24.56
CA LEU A 29 5.07 13.67 23.77
C LEU A 29 4.16 12.73 22.96
N VAL A 30 4.74 11.68 22.36
CA VAL A 30 3.99 10.62 21.68
C VAL A 30 3.02 9.96 22.66
N HIS A 31 3.49 9.63 23.87
CA HIS A 31 2.67 9.01 24.90
C HIS A 31 1.50 9.91 25.35
N LYS A 32 1.76 11.20 25.59
CA LYS A 32 0.70 12.17 25.94
C LYS A 32 -0.36 12.27 24.86
N ILE A 33 0.04 12.25 23.59
CA ILE A 33 -0.91 12.25 22.47
C ILE A 33 -1.71 10.94 22.45
N CYS A 34 -1.06 9.79 22.69
CA CYS A 34 -1.73 8.50 22.77
C CYS A 34 -2.84 8.48 23.85
N LEU A 35 -2.52 8.95 25.06
CA LEU A 35 -3.48 9.06 26.16
C LEU A 35 -4.66 10.00 25.86
N SER A 36 -4.46 11.02 25.02
CA SER A 36 -5.51 11.96 24.63
C SER A 36 -6.52 11.38 23.63
N VAL A 37 -6.23 10.22 23.03
CA VAL A 37 -7.15 9.51 22.14
C VAL A 37 -8.14 8.70 23.00
N PRO A 38 -9.46 8.99 22.95
CA PRO A 38 -10.42 8.27 23.77
C PRO A 38 -10.39 6.78 23.45
N GLY A 39 -10.27 5.96 24.49
CA GLY A 39 -10.39 4.52 24.37
C GLY A 39 -11.86 4.12 24.34
N THR A 40 -12.33 3.55 23.24
CA THR A 40 -13.58 2.80 23.22
C THR A 40 -13.34 1.40 22.68
N LEU A 41 -13.23 0.46 23.61
CA LEU A 41 -13.51 -0.96 23.40
C LEU A 41 -14.28 -1.49 24.61
N THR A 42 -15.49 -0.98 24.83
CA THR A 42 -16.60 -1.69 25.46
C THR A 42 -17.90 -1.13 24.89
N GLY A 43 -18.87 -2.00 24.65
CA GLY A 43 -20.05 -1.71 23.83
C GLY A 43 -21.08 -0.76 24.47
N THR A 44 -22.10 -0.53 23.64
CA THR A 44 -23.32 0.29 23.79
C THR A 44 -23.18 1.74 23.36
N GLY A 45 -24.21 2.19 22.65
CA GLY A 45 -24.16 3.29 21.69
C GLY A 45 -24.20 4.70 22.28
N GLN A 46 -24.19 5.63 21.34
CA GLN A 46 -24.41 7.08 21.46
C GLN A 46 -23.29 7.88 22.14
N ALA A 47 -22.49 8.56 21.31
CA ALA A 47 -22.45 10.03 21.25
C ALA A 47 -21.37 10.46 20.25
N GLU A 48 -21.78 10.86 19.05
CA GLU A 48 -20.98 11.71 18.19
C GLU A 48 -20.84 13.08 18.86
N ASN A 49 -19.79 13.26 19.67
CA ASN A 49 -19.35 14.59 20.08
C ASN A 49 -18.06 14.92 19.34
N GLN A 50 -18.15 15.97 18.53
CA GLN A 50 -17.06 16.58 17.75
C GLN A 50 -15.83 16.80 18.65
N MET A 51 -14.77 16.04 18.39
CA MET A 51 -13.49 16.20 19.09
C MET A 51 -12.46 16.79 18.12
N LYS A 52 -11.75 17.83 18.57
CA LYS A 52 -10.70 18.51 17.79
C LYS A 52 -9.76 17.46 17.18
N PRO A 53 -9.51 17.48 15.87
CA PRO A 53 -8.62 16.51 15.26
C PRO A 53 -7.22 16.71 15.85
N THR A 54 -6.71 15.71 16.56
CA THR A 54 -5.27 15.55 16.77
C THR A 54 -4.62 15.77 15.40
N ASN A 55 -3.76 16.78 15.29
CA ASN A 55 -3.22 17.20 13.99
C ASN A 55 -2.43 16.03 13.38
N THR A 56 -3.07 15.28 12.47
CA THR A 56 -2.55 14.02 11.90
C THR A 56 -1.17 14.21 11.29
N GLN A 57 -0.92 15.39 10.72
CA GLN A 57 0.36 15.75 10.14
C GLN A 57 1.43 16.02 11.22
N PHE A 58 1.06 16.64 12.33
CA PHE A 58 1.96 16.80 13.47
C PHE A 58 2.39 15.44 14.03
N LEU A 59 1.43 14.52 14.25
CA LEU A 59 1.72 13.18 14.75
C LEU A 59 2.59 12.37 13.78
N TYR A 60 2.30 12.46 12.47
CA TYR A 60 3.13 11.88 11.43
C TYR A 60 4.58 12.37 11.52
N HIS A 61 4.81 13.69 11.56
CA HIS A 61 6.17 14.23 11.66
C HIS A 61 6.86 13.86 12.97
N LEU A 62 6.13 13.85 14.09
CA LEU A 62 6.66 13.43 15.39
C LEU A 62 7.15 11.97 15.37
N ILE A 63 6.32 11.05 14.86
CA ILE A 63 6.68 9.63 14.78
C ILE A 63 7.91 9.43 13.88
N ASN A 64 7.97 10.08 12.71
CA ASN A 64 9.15 9.95 11.83
C ASN A 64 10.42 10.53 12.45
N VAL A 65 10.34 11.61 13.23
CA VAL A 65 11.51 12.11 13.98
C VAL A 65 11.99 11.08 14.98
N VAL A 66 11.07 10.46 15.74
CA VAL A 66 11.41 9.38 16.68
C VAL A 66 12.05 8.21 15.92
N GLU A 67 11.46 7.77 14.80
CA GLU A 67 12.02 6.69 13.96
C GLU A 67 13.45 6.97 13.49
N ILE A 68 13.71 8.17 12.97
CA ILE A 68 15.05 8.56 12.49
C ILE A 68 16.07 8.50 13.63
N VAL A 69 15.71 9.03 14.80
CA VAL A 69 16.58 9.01 15.98
C VAL A 69 16.79 7.58 16.50
N LEU A 70 15.75 6.75 16.51
CA LEU A 70 15.86 5.33 16.87
C LEU A 70 16.78 4.57 15.91
N THR A 71 16.70 4.87 14.61
CA THR A 71 17.56 4.25 13.58
C THR A 71 19.03 4.60 13.82
N GLU A 72 19.32 5.86 14.16
CA GLU A 72 20.67 6.30 14.53
C GLU A 72 21.16 5.67 15.85
N ILE A 73 20.28 5.49 16.84
CA ILE A 73 20.64 4.79 18.08
C ILE A 73 20.95 3.32 17.76
N ALA A 74 20.16 2.68 16.92
CA ALA A 74 20.31 1.28 16.55
C ALA A 74 21.56 0.99 15.71
N SER A 75 21.93 1.87 14.79
CA SER A 75 23.17 1.71 14.00
C SER A 75 24.42 1.70 14.90
N ASN A 76 24.48 2.60 15.89
CA ASN A 76 25.57 2.67 16.86
C ASN A 76 25.66 1.44 17.77
N LEU A 77 24.54 0.73 18.02
CA LEU A 77 24.54 -0.51 18.82
C LEU A 77 25.18 -1.69 18.09
N SER A 78 25.23 -1.67 16.76
CA SER A 78 25.74 -2.77 15.94
C SER A 78 27.28 -2.80 15.81
N GLU A 79 27.97 -1.72 16.20
CA GLU A 79 29.43 -1.59 16.08
C GLU A 79 30.20 -1.96 17.36
N SER A 80 29.55 -2.04 18.53
CA SER A 80 30.19 -2.50 19.76
C SER A 80 29.89 -3.98 19.99
N ASP A 81 30.95 -4.81 20.05
CA ASP A 81 30.88 -6.07 20.79
C ASP A 81 30.16 -5.83 22.12
N SER A 82 29.14 -6.66 22.36
CA SER A 82 28.21 -6.59 23.48
C SER A 82 28.87 -6.12 24.79
N PRO A 83 28.48 -4.97 25.36
CA PRO A 83 28.77 -4.68 26.74
C PRO A 83 27.84 -5.54 27.63
N PRO A 84 28.32 -6.00 28.79
CA PRO A 84 27.46 -6.63 29.77
C PRO A 84 26.49 -5.58 30.31
N MET A 85 25.19 -5.82 30.17
CA MET A 85 24.16 -5.42 31.14
C MET A 85 24.28 -4.01 31.77
N GLU A 86 24.30 -2.94 30.96
CA GLU A 86 23.76 -1.63 31.40
C GLU A 86 22.24 -1.65 31.19
N GLU A 87 21.55 -2.47 31.98
CA GLU A 87 20.15 -2.90 31.73
C GLU A 87 19.09 -1.81 31.94
N ALA A 88 19.46 -0.59 32.37
CA ALA A 88 18.49 0.44 32.71
C ALA A 88 18.30 1.50 31.63
N MET A 89 19.36 1.96 30.92
CA MET A 89 19.29 3.15 30.06
C MET A 89 19.88 2.93 28.67
N PHE A 90 19.06 3.07 27.63
CA PHE A 90 19.47 3.10 26.23
C PHE A 90 19.51 4.56 25.75
N ALA A 91 20.69 5.05 25.38
CA ALA A 91 20.90 6.45 24.97
C ALA A 91 20.40 7.48 26.00
N GLY A 92 20.53 7.18 27.30
CA GLY A 92 20.04 8.04 28.40
C GLY A 92 18.54 7.95 28.66
N VAL A 93 17.82 7.03 28.01
CA VAL A 93 16.38 6.80 28.18
C VAL A 93 16.13 5.41 28.78
N PRO A 94 15.25 5.28 29.79
CA PRO A 94 14.96 3.98 30.38
C PRO A 94 14.38 2.96 29.38
N ARG A 95 14.77 1.68 29.49
CA ARG A 95 14.24 0.63 28.60
C ARG A 95 12.70 0.54 28.64
N THR A 96 12.08 0.85 29.77
CA THR A 96 10.62 0.92 29.97
C THR A 96 9.92 1.89 29.01
N ASN A 97 10.55 3.02 28.69
CA ASN A 97 9.97 4.02 27.79
C ASN A 97 9.86 3.47 26.36
N PHE A 98 10.77 2.59 25.94
CA PHE A 98 10.72 1.95 24.63
C PHE A 98 9.57 0.94 24.52
N PHE A 99 9.28 0.19 25.59
CA PHE A 99 8.08 -0.66 25.65
C PHE A 99 6.79 0.16 25.69
N GLN A 100 6.79 1.30 26.39
CA GLN A 100 5.66 2.23 26.38
C GLN A 100 5.42 2.81 24.97
N LEU A 101 6.49 3.24 24.28
CA LEU A 101 6.42 3.67 22.89
C LEU A 101 5.88 2.56 21.98
N GLN A 102 6.33 1.30 22.15
CA GLN A 102 5.82 0.17 21.39
C GLN A 102 4.29 0.04 21.53
N ASN A 103 3.78 0.13 22.77
CA ASN A 103 2.35 0.08 23.04
C ASN A 103 1.59 1.27 22.43
N ASP A 104 2.14 2.48 22.54
CA ASP A 104 1.53 3.69 21.99
C ASP A 104 1.44 3.63 20.46
N LEU A 105 2.51 3.18 19.79
CA LEU A 105 2.53 3.01 18.34
C LEU A 105 1.53 1.94 17.89
N LEU A 106 1.39 0.82 18.62
CA LEU A 106 0.39 -0.20 18.33
C LEU A 106 -1.05 0.34 18.49
N GLN A 107 -1.31 1.18 19.49
CA GLN A 107 -2.60 1.86 19.61
C GLN A 107 -2.87 2.80 18.42
N PHE A 108 -1.86 3.51 17.91
CA PHE A 108 -2.03 4.31 16.70
C PHE A 108 -2.31 3.46 15.47
N VAL A 109 -1.67 2.30 15.32
CA VAL A 109 -1.99 1.34 14.25
C VAL A 109 -3.47 0.92 14.29
N GLN A 110 -4.02 0.72 15.49
CA GLN A 110 -5.42 0.32 15.68
C GLN A 110 -6.43 1.45 15.47
N ARG A 111 -6.09 2.70 15.83
CA ARG A 111 -7.07 3.79 15.97
C ARG A 111 -6.93 4.91 14.93
N GLN A 112 -5.72 5.18 14.44
CA GLN A 112 -5.45 6.34 13.60
C GLN A 112 -5.69 6.07 12.11
N GLY A 113 -5.61 7.14 11.32
CA GLY A 113 -5.75 7.12 9.86
C GLY A 113 -4.48 6.68 9.13
N ARG A 114 -4.64 6.40 7.82
CA ARG A 114 -3.63 5.80 6.92
C ARG A 114 -2.21 6.34 7.10
N LEU A 115 -2.05 7.67 7.10
CA LEU A 115 -0.75 8.34 7.16
C LEU A 115 0.01 8.02 8.46
N VAL A 116 -0.69 8.04 9.60
CA VAL A 116 -0.10 7.77 10.91
C VAL A 116 0.18 6.28 11.08
N VAL A 117 -0.72 5.41 10.60
CA VAL A 117 -0.54 3.95 10.66
C VAL A 117 0.74 3.52 9.93
N ASP A 118 1.01 4.09 8.76
CA ASP A 118 2.25 3.81 8.00
C ASP A 118 3.51 4.25 8.74
N SER A 119 3.57 5.50 9.21
CA SER A 119 4.70 5.97 10.02
C SER A 119 4.87 5.19 11.33
N ALA A 120 3.76 4.79 11.96
CA ALA A 120 3.81 4.02 13.21
C ALA A 120 4.38 2.62 12.99
N LEU A 121 4.00 1.93 11.91
CA LEU A 121 4.56 0.62 11.59
C LEU A 121 6.03 0.69 11.14
N SER A 122 6.42 1.74 10.41
CA SER A 122 7.83 1.98 10.07
C SER A 122 8.67 2.20 11.33
N CYS A 123 8.23 3.08 12.22
CA CYS A 123 8.87 3.32 13.51
C CYS A 123 8.90 2.06 14.39
N LEU A 124 7.80 1.30 14.46
CA LEU A 124 7.74 0.03 15.17
C LEU A 124 8.76 -0.97 14.60
N ALA A 125 8.97 -1.02 13.29
CA ALA A 125 9.92 -1.95 12.69
C ALA A 125 11.35 -1.69 13.15
N VAL A 126 11.76 -0.42 13.26
CA VAL A 126 13.07 -0.06 13.82
C VAL A 126 13.13 -0.40 15.31
N LEU A 127 12.13 0.06 16.08
CA LEU A 127 12.06 -0.15 17.53
C LEU A 127 12.10 -1.63 17.90
N VAL A 128 11.25 -2.44 17.27
CA VAL A 128 11.07 -3.85 17.61
C VAL A 128 12.21 -4.70 17.09
N ASN A 129 12.63 -4.53 15.82
CA ASN A 129 13.63 -5.43 15.24
C ASN A 129 15.05 -5.08 15.67
N GLN A 130 15.34 -3.81 15.95
CA GLN A 130 16.71 -3.36 16.21
C GLN A 130 16.96 -3.01 17.68
N VAL A 131 15.98 -2.43 18.38
CA VAL A 131 16.16 -1.95 19.77
C VAL A 131 15.66 -2.95 20.81
N LEU A 132 14.39 -3.37 20.70
CA LEU A 132 13.75 -4.26 21.67
C LEU A 132 14.08 -5.74 21.41
N LYS A 133 14.18 -6.14 20.14
CA LYS A 133 14.30 -7.52 19.66
C LYS A 133 13.14 -8.42 20.14
N ASP A 134 11.94 -7.85 20.25
CA ASP A 134 10.72 -8.55 20.70
C ASP A 134 9.52 -8.22 19.80
N GLN A 135 9.14 -9.18 18.94
CA GLN A 135 8.02 -9.07 18.01
C GLN A 135 6.66 -9.50 18.59
N THR A 136 6.60 -9.94 19.85
CA THR A 136 5.40 -10.59 20.43
C THR A 136 4.14 -9.73 20.26
N GLN A 137 4.19 -8.47 20.65
CA GLN A 137 3.04 -7.56 20.57
C GLN A 137 2.62 -7.25 19.11
N VAL A 138 3.58 -7.22 18.19
CA VAL A 138 3.30 -7.02 16.75
C VAL A 138 2.61 -8.26 16.18
N ILE A 139 3.05 -9.46 16.56
CA ILE A 139 2.41 -10.73 16.16
C ILE A 139 0.99 -10.82 16.72
N CYS A 140 0.76 -10.42 17.98
CA CYS A 140 -0.58 -10.36 18.56
C CYS A 140 -1.50 -9.40 17.77
N CYS A 141 -1.00 -8.20 17.45
CA CYS A 141 -1.73 -7.21 16.66
C CYS A 141 -2.04 -7.72 15.24
N PHE A 142 -1.07 -8.35 14.58
CA PHE A 142 -1.28 -9.00 13.28
C PHE A 142 -2.37 -10.06 13.38
N THR A 143 -2.28 -10.97 14.35
CA THR A 143 -3.21 -12.09 14.54
C THR A 143 -4.62 -11.58 14.78
N GLN A 144 -4.79 -10.47 15.50
CA GLN A 144 -6.10 -9.82 15.69
C GLN A 144 -6.71 -9.35 14.36
N PHE A 145 -5.95 -8.65 13.52
CA PHE A 145 -6.47 -8.19 12.22
C PHE A 145 -6.65 -9.33 11.23
N TYR A 146 -5.70 -10.25 11.15
CA TYR A 146 -5.76 -11.41 10.27
C TYR A 146 -6.93 -12.33 10.64
N GLY A 147 -7.18 -12.53 11.95
CA GLY A 147 -8.32 -13.28 12.47
C GLY A 147 -9.67 -12.77 11.92
N LEU A 148 -9.86 -11.45 11.89
CA LEU A 148 -11.07 -10.84 11.30
C LEU A 148 -11.26 -11.20 9.82
N LEU A 149 -10.17 -11.34 9.07
CA LEU A 149 -10.22 -11.70 7.65
C LEU A 149 -10.44 -13.20 7.46
N THR A 150 -9.79 -14.04 8.26
CA THR A 150 -9.96 -15.50 8.21
C THR A 150 -11.37 -15.91 8.58
N ASP A 151 -11.97 -15.29 9.61
CA ASP A 151 -13.32 -15.58 10.07
C ASP A 151 -14.37 -15.38 8.97
N LEU A 152 -14.18 -14.35 8.13
CA LEU A 152 -15.07 -14.02 7.02
C LEU A 152 -14.70 -14.77 5.72
N SER A 153 -13.50 -15.31 5.61
CA SER A 153 -12.99 -15.90 4.35
C SER A 153 -13.82 -17.08 3.85
N LEU A 154 -14.36 -17.92 4.75
CA LEU A 154 -15.19 -19.06 4.37
C LEU A 154 -16.49 -18.61 3.70
N GLU A 155 -17.18 -17.64 4.32
CA GLU A 155 -18.43 -17.07 3.80
C GLU A 155 -18.23 -16.43 2.41
N LEU A 156 -17.12 -15.70 2.21
CA LEU A 156 -16.81 -15.09 0.91
C LEU A 156 -16.51 -16.14 -0.17
N ARG A 157 -15.82 -17.23 0.18
CA ARG A 157 -15.56 -18.35 -0.75
C ARG A 157 -16.86 -19.03 -1.19
N GLU A 158 -17.76 -19.28 -0.24
CA GLU A 158 -19.08 -19.85 -0.53
C GLU A 158 -19.92 -18.93 -1.42
N ALA A 159 -19.88 -17.62 -1.17
CA ALA A 159 -20.56 -16.62 -2.00
C ALA A 159 -20.04 -16.59 -3.45
N LEU A 160 -18.73 -16.70 -3.64
CA LEU A 160 -18.12 -16.79 -4.98
C LEU A 160 -18.48 -18.10 -5.70
N SER A 161 -18.55 -19.21 -4.96
CA SER A 161 -18.84 -20.54 -5.54
C SER A 161 -20.30 -20.69 -5.98
N THR A 162 -21.24 -20.12 -5.23
CA THR A 162 -22.68 -20.35 -5.46
C THR A 162 -23.26 -19.52 -6.60
N LYS A 163 -22.52 -18.54 -7.16
CA LYS A 163 -22.97 -17.60 -8.22
C LYS A 163 -24.30 -16.87 -7.91
N ILE A 164 -24.83 -16.98 -6.69
CA ILE A 164 -26.04 -16.30 -6.25
C ILE A 164 -25.60 -14.95 -5.68
N SER A 165 -25.89 -13.87 -6.42
CA SER A 165 -25.39 -12.50 -6.19
C SER A 165 -25.95 -11.79 -4.93
N THR A 166 -26.37 -12.50 -3.88
CA THR A 166 -27.12 -11.87 -2.77
C THR A 166 -26.84 -12.34 -1.35
N SER A 167 -26.07 -13.41 -1.06
CA SER A 167 -26.05 -13.96 0.31
C SER A 167 -25.01 -13.34 1.25
N ALA A 168 -23.73 -13.29 0.90
CA ALA A 168 -22.73 -12.66 1.77
C ALA A 168 -22.75 -11.16 1.51
N ARG A 169 -23.26 -10.35 2.45
CA ARG A 169 -23.03 -8.90 2.48
C ARG A 169 -22.30 -8.59 3.77
N ILE A 170 -21.13 -7.99 3.64
CA ILE A 170 -20.37 -7.54 4.80
C ILE A 170 -21.20 -6.54 5.59
N SER A 171 -21.48 -6.86 6.85
CA SER A 171 -22.25 -5.99 7.74
C SER A 171 -21.64 -4.59 7.82
N SER A 172 -22.47 -3.55 7.74
CA SER A 172 -22.04 -2.16 7.87
C SER A 172 -21.31 -1.89 9.19
N LYS A 173 -21.62 -2.67 10.25
CA LYS A 173 -20.98 -2.57 11.56
C LYS A 173 -19.54 -3.12 11.56
N THR A 174 -19.26 -4.20 10.83
CA THR A 174 -17.93 -4.84 10.80
C THR A 174 -17.05 -4.32 9.67
N ARG A 175 -17.66 -3.76 8.63
CA ARG A 175 -16.99 -3.21 7.44
C ARG A 175 -15.80 -2.29 7.76
N PRO A 176 -15.87 -1.28 8.67
CA PRO A 176 -14.72 -0.43 8.96
C PRO A 176 -13.52 -1.21 9.54
N SER A 177 -13.79 -2.22 10.37
CA SER A 177 -12.76 -3.09 10.95
C SER A 177 -12.10 -3.96 9.88
N ILE A 178 -12.87 -4.47 8.93
CA ILE A 178 -12.37 -5.28 7.81
C ILE A 178 -11.53 -4.42 6.86
N LEU A 179 -11.99 -3.21 6.50
CA LEU A 179 -11.22 -2.28 5.67
C LEU A 179 -9.88 -1.90 6.31
N ARG A 180 -9.86 -1.73 7.64
CA ARG A 180 -8.63 -1.54 8.40
C ARG A 180 -7.77 -2.81 8.38
N ALA A 181 -8.35 -3.98 8.63
CA ALA A 181 -7.62 -5.24 8.65
C ALA A 181 -6.91 -5.52 7.31
N LEU A 182 -7.61 -5.39 6.18
CA LEU A 182 -7.02 -5.57 4.83
C LEU A 182 -5.79 -4.67 4.60
N TYR A 183 -5.91 -3.40 5.00
CA TYR A 183 -4.82 -2.44 4.88
C TYR A 183 -3.65 -2.78 5.82
N THR A 184 -3.95 -3.02 7.10
CA THR A 184 -2.96 -3.18 8.16
C THR A 184 -2.22 -4.51 8.06
N VAL A 185 -2.88 -5.61 7.71
CA VAL A 185 -2.24 -6.93 7.50
C VAL A 185 -1.16 -6.83 6.43
N GLY A 186 -1.49 -6.31 5.25
CA GLY A 186 -0.53 -6.12 4.17
C GLY A 186 0.62 -5.19 4.55
N LEU A 187 0.32 -4.12 5.28
CA LEU A 187 1.33 -3.16 5.74
C LEU A 187 2.25 -3.72 6.83
N ILE A 188 1.75 -4.56 7.74
CA ILE A 188 2.58 -5.30 8.69
C ILE A 188 3.52 -6.23 7.92
N CYS A 189 3.04 -6.98 6.92
CA CYS A 189 3.88 -7.84 6.07
C CYS A 189 4.96 -7.05 5.30
N LYS A 190 4.72 -5.77 4.98
CA LYS A 190 5.73 -4.87 4.41
C LYS A 190 6.84 -4.49 5.39
N TYR A 191 6.56 -4.39 6.69
CA TYR A 191 7.49 -3.88 7.71
C TYR A 191 8.09 -4.94 8.66
N PHE A 192 7.43 -6.08 8.85
CA PHE A 192 7.94 -7.24 9.59
C PHE A 192 8.06 -8.54 8.77
N THR A 193 9.16 -9.27 8.96
CA THR A 193 9.24 -10.71 8.65
C THR A 193 8.84 -11.44 9.92
N LEU A 194 7.61 -11.95 9.94
CA LEU A 194 7.02 -12.50 11.15
C LEU A 194 7.33 -14.01 11.24
N ASP A 195 8.06 -14.41 12.28
CA ASP A 195 8.39 -15.81 12.56
C ASP A 195 7.34 -16.44 13.49
N TYR A 196 6.39 -17.18 12.90
CA TYR A 196 5.26 -17.78 13.61
C TYR A 196 5.56 -19.13 14.27
N SER A 197 6.83 -19.52 14.36
CA SER A 197 7.25 -20.79 14.93
C SER A 197 6.81 -20.98 16.40
N PHE A 198 6.51 -19.88 17.11
CA PHE A 198 6.06 -19.90 18.49
C PHE A 198 4.58 -20.27 18.71
N HIS A 199 3.69 -20.07 17.73
CA HIS A 199 2.24 -20.34 17.89
C HIS A 199 1.75 -21.62 17.20
N ARG A 200 2.65 -22.39 16.58
CA ARG A 200 2.30 -23.73 16.05
C ARG A 200 2.11 -24.70 17.20
N ASN A 201 0.93 -24.65 17.83
CA ASN A 201 0.45 -25.74 18.66
C ASN A 201 0.58 -27.05 17.86
N LYS A 202 1.17 -28.07 18.48
CA LYS A 202 1.50 -29.42 17.98
C LYS A 202 0.29 -30.26 17.49
N LYS A 203 -0.76 -29.65 16.93
CA LYS A 203 -1.98 -30.32 16.47
C LYS A 203 -2.49 -29.75 15.14
N SER A 204 -1.71 -29.89 14.08
CA SER A 204 -2.25 -30.12 12.74
C SER A 204 -1.12 -30.56 11.82
N GLY A 205 -1.19 -31.81 11.34
CA GLY A 205 -0.27 -32.38 10.37
C GLY A 205 -0.74 -32.18 8.93
N MET A 206 -1.24 -30.99 8.58
CA MET A 206 -1.80 -30.72 7.26
C MET A 206 -1.35 -29.36 6.71
N SER A 207 -0.75 -29.39 5.52
CA SER A 207 -0.24 -28.29 4.69
C SER A 207 0.93 -27.48 5.25
N ASN A 208 2.12 -27.64 4.64
CA ASN A 208 3.23 -26.69 4.72
C ASN A 208 2.93 -25.44 3.84
N SER A 209 1.72 -24.88 3.91
CA SER A 209 1.47 -23.57 3.30
C SER A 209 2.19 -22.52 4.14
N ASN A 210 3.03 -21.72 3.50
CA ASN A 210 3.61 -20.58 4.21
C ASN A 210 2.44 -19.63 4.53
N LEU A 211 2.38 -19.11 5.76
CA LEU A 211 1.35 -18.11 6.13
C LEU A 211 1.28 -16.95 5.13
N LEU A 212 2.43 -16.58 4.56
CA LEU A 212 2.52 -15.57 3.51
C LEU A 212 1.61 -15.88 2.32
N ASP A 213 1.58 -17.13 1.86
CA ASP A 213 0.74 -17.59 0.75
C ASP A 213 -0.75 -17.52 1.15
N GLU A 214 -1.08 -17.89 2.39
CA GLU A 214 -2.45 -17.79 2.91
C GLU A 214 -2.94 -16.34 3.02
N VAL A 215 -2.08 -15.42 3.45
CA VAL A 215 -2.39 -13.98 3.50
C VAL A 215 -2.61 -13.43 2.10
N VAL A 216 -1.78 -13.82 1.13
CA VAL A 216 -1.93 -13.44 -0.29
C VAL A 216 -3.27 -13.94 -0.83
N ASP A 217 -3.60 -15.21 -0.60
CA ASP A 217 -4.85 -15.82 -1.05
C ASP A 217 -6.08 -15.13 -0.43
N ILE A 218 -6.01 -14.78 0.85
CA ILE A 218 -7.09 -14.04 1.53
C ILE A 218 -7.23 -12.63 0.96
N LEU A 219 -6.14 -11.89 0.74
CA LEU A 219 -6.21 -10.56 0.15
C LEU A 219 -6.76 -10.60 -1.29
N MET A 220 -6.34 -11.58 -2.10
CA MET A 220 -6.92 -11.79 -3.43
C MET A 220 -8.40 -12.15 -3.35
N LEU A 221 -8.82 -13.06 -2.46
CA LEU A 221 -10.22 -13.44 -2.26
C LEU A 221 -11.12 -12.23 -1.98
N PHE A 222 -10.73 -11.35 -1.05
CA PHE A 222 -11.50 -10.16 -0.71
C PHE A 222 -11.63 -9.21 -1.91
N ALA A 223 -10.55 -9.05 -2.69
CA ALA A 223 -10.57 -8.24 -3.89
C ALA A 223 -11.45 -8.84 -5.00
N GLU A 224 -11.40 -10.17 -5.21
CA GLU A 224 -12.22 -10.88 -6.18
C GLU A 224 -13.71 -10.76 -5.84
N TYR A 225 -14.08 -11.09 -4.61
CA TYR A 225 -15.45 -10.92 -4.10
C TYR A 225 -15.95 -9.49 -4.29
N ALA A 226 -15.14 -8.50 -3.90
CA ALA A 226 -15.48 -7.09 -4.02
C ALA A 226 -15.68 -6.63 -5.47
N SER A 227 -14.98 -7.26 -6.40
CA SER A 227 -14.96 -6.91 -7.83
C SER A 227 -16.04 -7.56 -8.67
N VAL A 228 -16.85 -8.46 -8.11
CA VAL A 228 -17.98 -9.05 -8.84
C VAL A 228 -18.87 -7.93 -9.36
N ARG A 229 -19.16 -7.97 -10.67
CA ARG A 229 -19.92 -6.91 -11.35
C ARG A 229 -21.39 -6.95 -10.96
N ILE A 230 -21.96 -5.79 -10.65
CA ILE A 230 -23.41 -5.64 -10.49
C ILE A 230 -23.99 -5.25 -11.86
N HIS A 231 -24.90 -6.06 -12.41
CA HIS A 231 -25.68 -5.63 -13.58
C HIS A 231 -26.59 -4.47 -13.17
N VAL A 232 -26.24 -3.26 -13.62
CA VAL A 232 -27.15 -2.11 -13.57
C VAL A 232 -28.25 -2.39 -14.59
N GLN A 233 -29.36 -3.00 -14.14
CA GLN A 233 -30.60 -2.86 -14.89
C GLN A 233 -30.95 -1.38 -14.86
N SER A 234 -30.78 -0.72 -16.00
CA SER A 234 -31.47 0.53 -16.29
C SER A 234 -32.95 0.23 -16.16
N SER A 235 -33.55 0.59 -15.04
CA SER A 235 -34.99 0.76 -14.94
C SER A 235 -35.38 1.85 -15.92
N THR A 236 -35.61 1.47 -17.18
CA THR A 236 -36.44 2.23 -18.10
C THR A 236 -37.84 2.24 -17.51
N THR A 237 -38.12 3.21 -16.67
CA THR A 237 -39.47 3.62 -16.35
C THR A 237 -40.09 4.11 -17.65
N PHE A 238 -40.84 3.24 -18.34
CA PHE A 238 -41.80 3.64 -19.35
C PHE A 238 -42.82 4.56 -18.67
N SER A 239 -42.67 5.86 -18.83
CA SER A 239 -43.69 6.84 -18.45
C SER A 239 -44.79 6.85 -19.51
N ASN A 240 -45.94 6.26 -19.19
CA ASN A 240 -47.19 6.50 -19.92
C ASN A 240 -47.58 7.98 -19.80
N PRO A 241 -48.05 8.64 -20.87
CA PRO A 241 -48.56 9.99 -20.78
C PRO A 241 -50.07 9.93 -20.47
N SER A 242 -50.47 10.15 -19.22
CA SER A 242 -51.87 10.49 -18.91
C SER A 242 -52.01 11.28 -17.61
N SER A 243 -52.42 12.54 -17.80
CA SER A 243 -53.37 13.33 -17.02
C SER A 243 -53.08 13.71 -15.55
N SER A 244 -52.76 15.01 -15.41
CA SER A 244 -53.41 16.03 -14.55
C SER A 244 -53.28 16.00 -13.01
N THR A 245 -52.85 17.20 -12.55
CA THR A 245 -53.16 17.95 -11.32
C THR A 245 -52.46 17.60 -10.00
N ASN A 246 -51.62 18.57 -9.59
CA ASN A 246 -51.35 19.10 -8.25
C ASN A 246 -51.12 18.11 -7.11
N ASP A 247 -49.89 18.11 -6.56
CA ASP A 247 -49.69 18.45 -5.14
C ASP A 247 -48.23 18.79 -4.85
N LEU A 248 -48.06 19.84 -4.05
CA LEU A 248 -46.80 20.36 -3.52
C LEU A 248 -46.32 19.48 -2.35
N ASN A 249 -45.00 19.42 -2.20
CA ASN A 249 -44.21 18.86 -1.09
C ASN A 249 -43.90 17.36 -1.14
N ASN A 250 -42.67 17.01 -1.59
CA ASN A 250 -41.89 15.98 -0.91
C ASN A 250 -40.39 16.04 -1.22
N ASP A 251 -39.60 16.15 -0.15
CA ASP A 251 -38.22 15.70 0.08
C ASP A 251 -37.24 15.54 -1.10
N GLY A 252 -36.39 16.54 -1.27
CA GLY A 252 -35.15 16.46 -2.06
C GLY A 252 -34.07 15.64 -1.33
N VAL A 253 -34.25 14.33 -1.23
CA VAL A 253 -33.12 13.41 -0.99
C VAL A 253 -32.35 13.28 -2.30
N ASN A 254 -31.26 14.04 -2.43
CA ASN A 254 -30.28 13.84 -3.51
C ASN A 254 -29.73 12.41 -3.46
N PRO A 255 -29.92 11.56 -4.49
CA PRO A 255 -29.17 10.33 -4.59
C PRO A 255 -27.93 10.62 -5.43
N SER A 256 -26.90 11.21 -4.82
CA SER A 256 -25.54 11.23 -5.41
C SER A 256 -24.85 9.86 -5.29
N HIS A 257 -25.61 8.77 -5.46
CA HIS A 257 -25.05 7.43 -5.59
C HIS A 257 -24.53 7.30 -7.03
N MET A 258 -23.25 7.60 -7.22
CA MET A 258 -22.46 6.98 -8.28
C MET A 258 -22.78 5.48 -8.23
N LYS A 259 -23.53 4.96 -9.22
CA LYS A 259 -23.86 3.54 -9.31
C LYS A 259 -22.54 2.80 -9.52
N SER A 260 -22.03 2.19 -8.45
CA SER A 260 -20.78 1.42 -8.48
C SER A 260 -20.97 0.14 -9.29
N ASP A 261 -20.09 -0.09 -10.27
CA ASP A 261 -20.06 -1.30 -11.10
C ASP A 261 -19.58 -2.56 -10.34
N MET A 262 -19.19 -2.38 -9.07
CA MET A 262 -18.61 -3.40 -8.18
C MET A 262 -19.46 -3.54 -6.90
N ILE A 263 -19.50 -4.75 -6.31
CA ILE A 263 -20.13 -4.99 -4.99
C ILE A 263 -19.61 -4.02 -3.95
N ASP A 264 -18.29 -3.89 -3.87
CA ASP A 264 -17.64 -3.10 -2.83
C ASP A 264 -16.31 -2.50 -3.28
N PRO A 265 -16.32 -1.32 -3.91
CA PRO A 265 -15.10 -0.73 -4.47
C PRO A 265 -14.07 -0.38 -3.37
N ASP A 266 -14.49 0.07 -2.18
CA ASP A 266 -13.58 0.36 -1.07
C ASP A 266 -12.85 -0.89 -0.58
N LEU A 267 -13.58 -2.00 -0.45
CA LEU A 267 -13.01 -3.28 -0.02
C LEU A 267 -11.98 -3.78 -1.03
N CYS A 268 -12.31 -3.69 -2.32
CA CYS A 268 -11.38 -4.03 -3.40
C CYS A 268 -10.12 -3.16 -3.34
N ARG A 269 -10.29 -1.83 -3.23
CA ARG A 269 -9.18 -0.87 -3.08
C ARG A 269 -8.28 -1.24 -1.89
N LYS A 270 -8.86 -1.55 -0.73
CA LYS A 270 -8.10 -1.88 0.48
C LYS A 270 -7.37 -3.22 0.37
N ALA A 271 -8.03 -4.24 -0.19
CA ALA A 271 -7.43 -5.55 -0.41
C ALA A 271 -6.24 -5.47 -1.38
N ILE A 272 -6.39 -4.78 -2.52
CA ILE A 272 -5.31 -4.62 -3.51
C ILE A 272 -4.18 -3.72 -2.99
N THR A 273 -4.50 -2.68 -2.22
CA THR A 273 -3.49 -1.85 -1.55
C THR A 273 -2.69 -2.68 -0.53
N GLY A 274 -3.38 -3.49 0.29
CA GLY A 274 -2.75 -4.40 1.25
C GLY A 274 -1.86 -5.43 0.55
N LEU A 275 -2.34 -6.03 -0.53
CA LEU A 275 -1.57 -6.96 -1.34
C LEU A 275 -0.30 -6.28 -1.88
N GLY A 276 -0.44 -5.07 -2.46
CA GLY A 276 0.70 -4.28 -2.94
C GLY A 276 1.78 -4.08 -1.88
N PHE A 277 1.40 -3.72 -0.64
CA PHE A 277 2.36 -3.56 0.45
C PHE A 277 3.09 -4.85 0.81
N LEU A 278 2.37 -5.98 0.88
CA LEU A 278 2.97 -7.28 1.15
C LEU A 278 4.02 -7.62 0.07
N LEU A 279 3.66 -7.41 -1.20
CA LEU A 279 4.53 -7.68 -2.34
C LEU A 279 5.77 -6.78 -2.37
N PHE A 280 5.76 -5.60 -1.74
CA PHE A 280 6.95 -4.73 -1.72
C PHE A 280 8.14 -5.36 -0.99
N ARG A 281 7.88 -6.10 0.10
CA ARG A 281 8.93 -6.89 0.76
C ARG A 281 9.16 -8.21 0.03
N HIS A 282 8.08 -8.93 -0.26
CA HIS A 282 8.11 -10.27 -0.81
C HIS A 282 7.96 -10.20 -2.33
N ASP A 283 8.92 -9.54 -2.96
CA ASP A 283 8.86 -9.16 -4.37
C ASP A 283 8.90 -10.35 -5.34
N GLN A 284 9.42 -11.50 -4.91
CA GLN A 284 9.33 -12.75 -5.65
C GLN A 284 7.88 -13.14 -5.98
N LEU A 285 6.92 -12.73 -5.14
CA LEU A 285 5.51 -13.04 -5.32
C LEU A 285 4.86 -12.27 -6.46
N PHE A 286 5.43 -11.14 -6.91
CA PHE A 286 4.90 -10.42 -8.07
C PHE A 286 4.89 -11.29 -9.33
N CYS A 287 5.83 -12.23 -9.45
CA CYS A 287 6.00 -13.06 -10.63
C CYS A 287 5.44 -14.48 -10.46
N THR A 288 4.74 -14.78 -9.36
CA THR A 288 4.04 -16.06 -9.23
C THR A 288 2.81 -16.08 -10.13
N GLY A 289 2.49 -17.26 -10.67
CA GLY A 289 1.39 -17.40 -11.64
C GLY A 289 0.03 -16.94 -11.07
N SER A 290 -0.22 -17.14 -9.78
CA SER A 290 -1.46 -16.71 -9.11
C SER A 290 -1.58 -15.18 -9.06
N VAL A 291 -0.58 -14.49 -8.51
CA VAL A 291 -0.57 -13.03 -8.36
C VAL A 291 -0.53 -12.34 -9.73
N GLN A 292 0.32 -12.83 -10.65
CA GLN A 292 0.40 -12.29 -12.00
C GLN A 292 -0.94 -12.39 -12.72
N LEU A 293 -1.58 -13.56 -12.70
CA LEU A 293 -2.88 -13.76 -13.35
C LEU A 293 -3.96 -12.87 -12.72
N PHE A 294 -3.99 -12.80 -11.39
CA PHE A 294 -4.92 -11.97 -10.63
C PHE A 294 -4.79 -10.48 -11.02
N LEU A 295 -3.58 -9.90 -10.96
CA LEU A 295 -3.37 -8.49 -11.33
C LEU A 295 -3.65 -8.24 -12.83
N THR A 296 -3.28 -9.18 -13.70
CA THR A 296 -3.55 -9.10 -15.15
C THR A 296 -5.06 -9.02 -15.43
N ARG A 297 -5.89 -9.78 -14.70
CA ARG A 297 -7.35 -9.74 -14.85
C ARG A 297 -7.88 -8.34 -14.57
N PHE A 298 -7.47 -7.70 -13.47
CA PHE A 298 -7.87 -6.32 -13.17
C PHE A 298 -7.37 -5.32 -14.21
N LEU A 299 -6.13 -5.43 -14.66
CA LEU A 299 -5.57 -4.56 -15.69
C LEU A 299 -6.27 -4.70 -17.05
N SER A 300 -6.75 -5.90 -17.40
CA SER A 300 -7.42 -6.18 -18.68
C SER A 300 -8.95 -5.99 -18.69
N THR A 301 -9.56 -5.75 -17.53
CA THR A 301 -11.03 -5.77 -17.33
C THR A 301 -11.81 -4.77 -18.21
N VAL A 302 -11.17 -3.70 -18.69
CA VAL A 302 -11.83 -2.61 -19.46
C VAL A 302 -12.01 -2.97 -20.93
N GLN A 303 -11.15 -3.80 -21.52
CA GLN A 303 -11.21 -4.07 -22.97
C GLN A 303 -12.50 -4.80 -23.39
N ASN A 304 -13.14 -5.49 -22.45
CA ASN A 304 -14.44 -6.15 -22.67
C ASN A 304 -15.65 -5.20 -22.55
N SER A 305 -15.46 -3.97 -22.06
CA SER A 305 -16.54 -2.99 -21.82
C SER A 305 -16.68 -1.96 -22.94
N LEU A 306 -15.67 -1.83 -23.81
CA LEU A 306 -15.67 -0.90 -24.95
C LEU A 306 -16.68 -1.28 -26.05
N THR A 307 -17.30 -2.45 -25.97
CA THR A 307 -18.34 -2.89 -26.91
C THR A 307 -19.73 -2.37 -26.57
N ASN A 308 -19.92 -1.77 -25.39
CA ASN A 308 -21.21 -1.25 -24.93
C ASN A 308 -21.12 0.29 -24.76
N ASN A 309 -21.86 1.01 -25.59
CA ASN A 309 -21.88 2.48 -25.79
C ASN A 309 -22.26 3.33 -24.55
N HIS A 310 -21.55 3.23 -23.42
CA HIS A 310 -21.70 4.16 -22.31
C HIS A 310 -20.39 4.92 -22.04
N PRO A 311 -20.43 6.27 -21.92
CA PRO A 311 -19.26 7.04 -21.52
C PRO A 311 -18.85 6.65 -20.09
N THR A 312 -17.60 6.22 -19.95
CA THR A 312 -17.04 5.47 -18.80
C THR A 312 -15.93 6.29 -18.11
N ASP A 313 -16.23 7.50 -17.66
CA ASP A 313 -15.25 8.27 -16.87
C ASP A 313 -15.31 7.96 -15.36
N GLY A 314 -16.30 7.18 -14.90
CA GLY A 314 -16.58 6.94 -13.48
C GLY A 314 -16.51 5.49 -13.00
N SER A 315 -15.94 4.54 -13.76
CA SER A 315 -15.93 3.14 -13.30
C SER A 315 -14.91 2.93 -12.18
N SER A 316 -15.36 2.33 -11.07
CA SER A 316 -14.51 1.91 -9.95
C SER A 316 -13.33 1.02 -10.40
N PHE A 317 -13.45 0.30 -11.52
CA PHE A 317 -12.36 -0.50 -12.08
C PHE A 317 -11.15 0.32 -12.54
N PHE A 318 -11.34 1.56 -13.02
CA PHE A 318 -10.22 2.43 -13.40
C PHE A 318 -9.40 2.82 -12.18
N GLU A 319 -10.05 3.09 -11.05
CA GLU A 319 -9.35 3.35 -9.80
C GLU A 319 -8.53 2.14 -9.35
N ILE A 320 -9.06 0.93 -9.52
CA ILE A 320 -8.32 -0.30 -9.23
C ILE A 320 -7.09 -0.45 -10.14
N GLN A 321 -7.23 -0.17 -11.44
CA GLN A 321 -6.10 -0.18 -12.37
C GLN A 321 -5.03 0.84 -11.95
N CYS A 322 -5.43 2.07 -11.60
CA CYS A 322 -4.51 3.08 -11.08
C CYS A 322 -3.75 2.58 -9.83
N ILE A 323 -4.45 1.97 -8.86
CA ILE A 323 -3.80 1.43 -7.65
C ILE A 323 -2.77 0.35 -8.01
N ILE A 324 -3.06 -0.55 -8.95
CA ILE A 324 -2.11 -1.58 -9.37
C ILE A 324 -0.88 -0.95 -10.06
N LEU A 325 -1.10 -0.01 -10.99
CA LEU A 325 -0.03 0.69 -11.71
C LEU A 325 0.85 1.52 -10.76
N ASP A 326 0.22 2.20 -9.80
CA ASP A 326 0.91 2.99 -8.79
C ASP A 326 1.68 2.08 -7.82
N ASN A 327 1.14 0.92 -7.43
CA ASN A 327 1.86 -0.06 -6.62
C ASN A 327 3.14 -0.54 -7.33
N LEU A 328 3.04 -0.90 -8.62
CA LEU A 328 4.22 -1.28 -9.43
C LEU A 328 5.24 -0.14 -9.53
N THR A 329 4.77 1.09 -9.78
CA THR A 329 5.65 2.27 -9.87
C THR A 329 6.35 2.55 -8.54
N HIS A 330 5.60 2.60 -7.44
CA HIS A 330 6.13 2.84 -6.11
C HIS A 330 7.11 1.75 -5.67
N TYR A 331 6.85 0.49 -6.02
CA TYR A 331 7.78 -0.61 -5.77
C TYR A 331 9.14 -0.35 -6.44
N LEU A 332 9.16 -0.05 -7.74
CA LEU A 332 10.39 0.23 -8.48
C LEU A 332 11.15 1.45 -7.93
N LEU A 333 10.42 2.52 -7.58
CA LEU A 333 11.02 3.71 -6.96
C LEU A 333 11.59 3.42 -5.56
N GLN A 334 10.90 2.59 -4.77
CA GLN A 334 11.36 2.24 -3.43
C GLN A 334 12.60 1.35 -3.49
N LYS A 335 12.66 0.38 -4.42
CA LYS A 335 13.84 -0.46 -4.64
C LYS A 335 15.05 0.37 -5.10
N GLU A 336 14.86 1.32 -6.01
CA GLU A 336 15.91 2.26 -6.45
C GLU A 336 16.44 3.12 -5.28
N ARG A 337 15.55 3.68 -4.46
CA ARG A 337 15.95 4.44 -3.26
C ARG A 337 16.74 3.59 -2.27
N LYS A 338 16.29 2.35 -2.03
CA LYS A 338 16.99 1.41 -1.14
C LYS A 338 18.37 1.06 -1.70
N ALA A 339 18.46 0.71 -2.97
CA ALA A 339 19.74 0.42 -3.63
C ALA A 339 20.71 1.61 -3.57
N THR A 340 20.22 2.84 -3.75
CA THR A 340 21.03 4.05 -3.61
C THR A 340 21.54 4.24 -2.16
N ALA A 341 20.69 3.98 -1.16
CA ALA A 341 21.07 4.07 0.25
C ALA A 341 22.11 2.98 0.63
N ASP A 342 21.88 1.74 0.19
CA ASP A 342 22.80 0.62 0.42
C ASP A 342 24.15 0.88 -0.26
N ASN A 343 24.17 1.44 -1.48
CA ASN A 343 25.40 1.80 -2.19
C ASN A 343 26.21 2.91 -1.48
N ARG A 344 25.54 3.84 -0.80
CA ARG A 344 26.24 4.85 0.05
C ARG A 344 26.93 4.20 1.26
N LEU A 345 26.34 3.14 1.80
CA LEU A 345 26.87 2.39 2.96
C LEU A 345 27.82 1.25 2.56
N TRP A 346 27.93 0.96 1.26
CA TRP A 346 28.78 -0.10 0.72
C TRP A 346 30.25 0.07 1.11
N ALA A 347 30.77 1.30 1.13
CA ALA A 347 32.15 1.57 1.54
C ALA A 347 32.47 1.00 2.94
N THR A 348 31.48 0.98 3.84
CA THR A 348 31.61 0.44 5.20
C THR A 348 31.35 -1.06 5.26
N ARG A 349 30.40 -1.59 4.47
CA ARG A 349 29.97 -3.01 4.50
C ARG A 349 30.76 -3.96 3.61
N SER A 350 31.45 -3.43 2.58
CA SER A 350 32.18 -4.20 1.56
C SER A 350 33.23 -5.16 2.10
N LYS A 351 33.75 -4.92 3.31
CA LYS A 351 34.73 -5.80 3.98
C LYS A 351 34.12 -7.07 4.58
N ARG A 352 32.79 -7.11 4.75
CA ARG A 352 32.07 -8.22 5.40
C ARG A 352 31.08 -8.94 4.47
N GLU A 353 30.79 -8.39 3.29
CA GLU A 353 29.79 -8.91 2.36
C GLU A 353 30.38 -9.18 0.97
N SER A 354 29.94 -10.27 0.33
CA SER A 354 30.37 -10.64 -1.03
C SER A 354 29.63 -9.82 -2.09
N LEU A 355 30.38 -9.18 -3.00
CA LEU A 355 29.85 -8.41 -4.14
C LEU A 355 28.85 -9.20 -5.01
N LYS A 356 29.03 -10.53 -5.10
CA LYS A 356 28.21 -11.40 -5.93
C LYS A 356 26.79 -11.58 -5.37
N GLU A 357 26.67 -11.76 -4.05
CA GLU A 357 25.38 -11.96 -3.38
C GLU A 357 24.52 -10.68 -3.38
N LEU A 358 25.16 -9.51 -3.32
CA LEU A 358 24.49 -8.22 -3.38
C LEU A 358 23.90 -7.91 -4.76
N THR A 359 24.64 -8.26 -5.83
CA THR A 359 24.22 -7.96 -7.21
C THR A 359 23.02 -8.81 -7.63
N ASP A 360 23.06 -10.12 -7.34
CA ASP A 360 22.00 -11.05 -7.77
C ASP A 360 20.66 -10.80 -7.05
N GLN A 361 20.68 -10.36 -5.79
CA GLN A 361 19.45 -10.15 -5.00
C GLN A 361 18.78 -8.77 -5.23
N ILE A 362 19.53 -7.74 -5.62
CA ILE A 362 19.02 -6.35 -5.67
C ILE A 362 18.49 -5.97 -7.07
N THR A 363 19.07 -6.47 -8.16
CA THR A 363 18.71 -6.02 -9.52
C THR A 363 17.80 -6.98 -10.28
N GLY A 364 17.82 -8.28 -9.96
CA GLY A 364 17.09 -9.30 -10.72
C GLY A 364 15.57 -9.17 -10.63
N HIS A 365 15.03 -9.00 -9.41
CA HIS A 365 13.57 -8.99 -9.20
C HIS A 365 12.89 -7.75 -9.79
N SER A 366 13.48 -6.57 -9.68
CA SER A 366 12.93 -5.34 -10.28
C SER A 366 12.83 -5.45 -11.80
N SER A 367 13.85 -6.03 -12.44
CA SER A 367 13.85 -6.28 -13.88
C SER A 367 12.79 -7.33 -14.27
N ALA A 368 12.68 -8.43 -13.51
CA ALA A 368 11.66 -9.44 -13.73
C ALA A 368 10.24 -8.85 -13.64
N VAL A 369 9.94 -8.07 -12.60
CA VAL A 369 8.65 -7.40 -12.43
C VAL A 369 8.36 -6.46 -13.62
N ALA A 370 9.33 -5.64 -14.03
CA ALA A 370 9.15 -4.76 -15.18
C ALA A 370 8.84 -5.56 -16.46
N GLN A 371 9.58 -6.64 -16.73
CA GLN A 371 9.40 -7.46 -17.93
C GLN A 371 8.07 -8.22 -17.92
N THR A 372 7.60 -8.66 -16.75
CA THR A 372 6.33 -9.35 -16.59
C THR A 372 5.14 -8.43 -16.86
N TYR A 373 5.15 -7.21 -16.30
CA TYR A 373 3.97 -6.33 -16.31
C TYR A 373 3.95 -5.32 -17.46
N LEU A 374 5.11 -4.90 -17.99
CA LEU A 374 5.14 -3.90 -19.07
C LEU A 374 4.30 -4.32 -20.29
N PRO A 375 4.41 -5.54 -20.85
CA PRO A 375 3.60 -5.93 -22.02
C PRO A 375 2.10 -5.87 -21.74
N ILE A 376 1.67 -6.21 -20.52
CA ILE A 376 0.27 -6.14 -20.08
C ILE A 376 -0.20 -4.68 -20.06
N VAL A 377 0.61 -3.78 -19.49
CA VAL A 377 0.30 -2.35 -19.38
C VAL A 377 0.22 -1.69 -20.75
N LEU A 378 1.19 -1.98 -21.63
CA LEU A 378 1.17 -1.48 -23.01
C LEU A 378 -0.05 -1.99 -23.78
N LYS A 379 -0.50 -3.23 -23.53
CA LYS A 379 -1.66 -3.80 -24.22
C LYS A 379 -3.00 -3.22 -23.72
N TYR A 380 -3.18 -3.08 -22.41
CA TYR A 380 -4.50 -2.80 -21.83
C TYR A 380 -4.69 -1.38 -21.28
N CYS A 381 -3.63 -0.70 -20.84
CA CYS A 381 -3.76 0.54 -20.06
C CYS A 381 -3.56 1.81 -20.88
N ILE A 382 -2.75 1.79 -21.95
CA ILE A 382 -2.44 3.00 -22.73
C ILE A 382 -3.60 3.47 -23.61
N LEU A 383 -4.50 2.56 -24.02
CA LEU A 383 -5.68 2.87 -24.86
C LEU A 383 -6.99 2.93 -24.06
N THR A 384 -6.90 2.94 -22.73
CA THR A 384 -8.07 3.01 -21.84
C THR A 384 -8.72 4.41 -21.91
N PRO A 385 -10.07 4.55 -21.87
CA PRO A 385 -10.74 5.85 -21.89
C PRO A 385 -10.40 6.74 -20.69
N SER A 386 -10.12 6.17 -19.53
CA SER A 386 -9.73 6.92 -18.33
C SER A 386 -8.36 7.58 -18.46
N ILE A 387 -8.33 8.91 -18.37
CA ILE A 387 -7.11 9.73 -18.35
C ILE A 387 -6.20 9.32 -17.19
N SER A 388 -6.77 9.05 -16.01
CA SER A 388 -6.02 8.65 -14.82
C SER A 388 -5.22 7.37 -15.04
N VAL A 389 -5.82 6.36 -15.68
CA VAL A 389 -5.14 5.08 -15.97
C VAL A 389 -4.02 5.28 -16.98
N ARG A 390 -4.26 6.04 -18.06
CA ARG A 390 -3.21 6.36 -19.05
C ARG A 390 -2.04 7.14 -18.41
N SER A 391 -2.35 8.09 -17.52
CA SER A 391 -1.35 8.86 -16.78
C SER A 391 -0.51 7.99 -15.82
N SER A 392 -1.13 7.09 -15.06
CA SER A 392 -0.43 6.13 -14.18
C SER A 392 0.40 5.13 -14.99
N ALA A 393 -0.10 4.65 -16.14
CA ALA A 393 0.64 3.78 -17.04
C ALA A 393 1.90 4.48 -17.59
N LEU A 394 1.78 5.75 -17.99
CA LEU A 394 2.93 6.54 -18.44
C LEU A 394 3.95 6.78 -17.30
N SER A 395 3.50 6.94 -16.04
CA SER A 395 4.40 7.02 -14.88
C SER A 395 5.22 5.75 -14.69
N LEU A 396 4.59 4.58 -14.85
CA LEU A 396 5.27 3.29 -14.79
C LEU A 396 6.27 3.13 -15.94
N ILE A 397 5.85 3.42 -17.18
CA ILE A 397 6.71 3.35 -18.38
C ILE A 397 7.94 4.25 -18.21
N SER A 398 7.72 5.51 -17.82
CA SER A 398 8.80 6.48 -17.58
C SER A 398 9.77 5.98 -16.52
N THR A 399 9.28 5.39 -15.42
CA THR A 399 10.13 4.83 -14.36
C THR A 399 10.97 3.65 -14.86
N ILE A 400 10.38 2.73 -15.62
CA ILE A 400 11.08 1.57 -16.21
C ILE A 400 12.21 2.00 -17.13
N LEU A 401 11.95 2.98 -18.03
CA LEU A 401 12.96 3.51 -18.95
C LEU A 401 14.02 4.35 -18.23
N ARG A 402 13.61 5.13 -17.22
CA ARG A 402 14.55 5.93 -16.43
C ARG A 402 15.57 5.04 -15.72
N GLN A 403 15.11 3.91 -15.18
CA GLN A 403 15.94 2.93 -14.48
C GLN A 403 16.69 1.98 -15.43
N GLY A 404 16.39 1.98 -16.73
CA GLY A 404 17.05 1.11 -17.72
C GLY A 404 16.69 -0.37 -17.57
N LEU A 405 15.51 -0.69 -17.01
CA LEU A 405 15.09 -2.07 -16.77
C LEU A 405 14.70 -2.80 -18.05
N ILE A 406 14.26 -2.06 -19.08
CA ILE A 406 13.83 -2.59 -20.38
C ILE A 406 14.32 -1.64 -21.48
N HIS A 407 14.68 -2.21 -22.63
CA HIS A 407 15.10 -1.44 -23.80
C HIS A 407 13.96 -0.57 -24.38
N PRO A 408 14.20 0.71 -24.73
CA PRO A 408 13.16 1.63 -25.21
C PRO A 408 12.44 1.21 -26.49
N SER A 409 13.03 0.37 -27.34
CA SER A 409 12.36 -0.14 -28.55
C SER A 409 11.03 -0.85 -28.24
N HIS A 410 10.90 -1.48 -27.07
CA HIS A 410 9.69 -2.19 -26.66
C HIS A 410 8.49 -1.28 -26.32
N VAL A 411 8.74 0.01 -26.10
CA VAL A 411 7.70 0.99 -25.72
C VAL A 411 7.48 2.07 -26.78
N LEU A 412 8.29 2.09 -27.84
CA LEU A 412 8.33 3.18 -28.82
C LEU A 412 6.95 3.46 -29.44
N SER A 413 6.27 2.43 -29.94
CA SER A 413 4.94 2.56 -30.55
C SER A 413 3.91 3.13 -29.57
N SER A 414 3.95 2.69 -28.31
CA SER A 414 3.07 3.18 -27.26
C SER A 414 3.37 4.62 -26.88
N LEU A 415 4.64 5.03 -26.82
CA LEU A 415 5.01 6.42 -26.55
C LEU A 415 4.59 7.36 -27.69
N ILE A 416 4.79 6.96 -28.95
CA ILE A 416 4.32 7.71 -30.12
C ILE A 416 2.79 7.85 -30.07
N CYS A 417 2.07 6.78 -29.70
CA CYS A 417 0.62 6.84 -29.51
C CYS A 417 0.24 7.88 -28.43
N LEU A 418 0.89 7.86 -27.26
CA LEU A 418 0.63 8.81 -26.17
C LEU A 418 1.01 10.26 -26.49
N GLN A 419 1.90 10.52 -27.47
CA GLN A 419 2.14 11.89 -27.96
C GLN A 419 0.92 12.50 -28.65
N THR A 420 -0.05 11.67 -29.05
CA THR A 420 -1.32 12.11 -29.66
C THR A 420 -2.52 12.00 -28.72
N ASP A 421 -2.28 11.77 -27.42
CA ASP A 421 -3.34 11.64 -26.40
C ASP A 421 -4.26 12.89 -26.37
N SER A 422 -5.52 12.71 -25.98
CA SER A 422 -6.46 13.84 -25.83
C SER A 422 -6.03 14.81 -24.73
N ASP A 423 -5.37 14.31 -23.68
CA ASP A 423 -4.89 15.12 -22.55
C ASP A 423 -3.50 15.75 -22.85
N PRO A 424 -3.36 17.09 -22.75
CA PRO A 424 -2.11 17.79 -23.03
C PRO A 424 -0.96 17.43 -22.08
N SER A 425 -1.25 17.10 -20.81
CA SER A 425 -0.23 16.73 -19.83
C SER A 425 0.41 15.38 -20.20
N ILE A 426 -0.41 14.41 -20.60
CA ILE A 426 0.06 13.10 -21.09
C ILE A 426 0.93 13.30 -22.35
N ARG A 427 0.47 14.07 -23.34
CA ARG A 427 1.27 14.35 -24.56
C ARG A 427 2.64 14.93 -24.23
N SER A 428 2.69 15.95 -23.38
CA SER A 428 3.93 16.59 -22.99
C SER A 428 4.88 15.63 -22.29
N ARG A 429 4.37 14.82 -21.35
CA ARG A 429 5.17 13.83 -20.61
C ARG A 429 5.69 12.71 -21.52
N ALA A 430 4.88 12.25 -22.48
CA ALA A 430 5.29 11.23 -23.45
C ALA A 430 6.43 11.74 -24.34
N SER A 431 6.35 12.98 -24.83
CA SER A 431 7.43 13.62 -25.61
C SER A 431 8.73 13.77 -24.82
N VAL A 432 8.65 14.19 -23.55
CA VAL A 432 9.83 14.26 -22.68
C VAL A 432 10.42 12.87 -22.50
N CYS A 433 9.60 11.86 -22.20
CA CYS A 433 10.05 10.50 -21.99
C CYS A 433 10.75 9.90 -23.22
N LEU A 434 10.24 10.19 -24.42
CA LEU A 434 10.85 9.74 -25.67
C LEU A 434 12.19 10.45 -25.93
N THR A 435 12.26 11.75 -25.67
CA THR A 435 13.50 12.54 -25.82
C THR A 435 14.58 12.05 -24.87
N GLU A 436 14.23 11.76 -23.61
CA GLU A 436 15.16 11.19 -22.64
C GLU A 436 15.65 9.79 -23.03
N ALA A 437 14.78 8.96 -23.62
CA ALA A 437 15.17 7.65 -24.12
C ALA A 437 16.16 7.74 -25.29
N GLU A 438 15.95 8.68 -26.21
CA GLU A 438 16.82 8.92 -27.36
C GLU A 438 18.19 9.45 -26.93
N GLN A 439 18.23 10.32 -25.91
CA GLN A 439 19.49 10.79 -25.33
C GLN A 439 20.29 9.65 -24.69
N LYS A 440 19.62 8.67 -24.08
CA LYS A 440 20.29 7.51 -23.47
C LYS A 440 20.78 6.49 -24.49
N ILE A 441 20.01 6.25 -25.55
CA ILE A 441 20.34 5.26 -26.59
C ILE A 441 20.13 5.92 -27.96
N PRO A 442 21.10 6.70 -28.46
CA PRO A 442 20.95 7.40 -29.73
C PRO A 442 20.68 6.43 -30.90
N GLY A 443 19.74 6.78 -31.76
CA GLY A 443 19.39 6.03 -32.97
C GLY A 443 18.39 4.89 -32.77
N PHE A 444 17.93 4.62 -31.55
CA PHE A 444 17.00 3.50 -31.31
C PHE A 444 15.64 3.71 -32.00
N ALA A 445 15.17 4.96 -32.06
CA ALA A 445 13.92 5.30 -32.73
C ALA A 445 14.01 5.09 -34.24
N ALA A 446 15.16 5.44 -34.86
CA ALA A 446 15.39 5.23 -36.28
C ALA A 446 15.42 3.73 -36.62
N VAL A 447 16.11 2.91 -35.84
CA VAL A 447 16.24 1.46 -36.09
C VAL A 447 14.92 0.70 -35.89
N SER A 448 14.01 1.21 -35.05
CA SER A 448 12.75 0.52 -34.72
C SER A 448 11.55 0.93 -35.59
N LEU A 449 11.72 1.96 -36.44
CA LEU A 449 10.70 2.46 -37.37
C LEU A 449 10.87 1.95 -38.81
N PHE A 450 11.99 1.28 -39.09
CA PHE A 450 12.28 0.53 -40.32
C PHE A 450 12.30 -0.96 -40.00
#